data_AF-R5MBR6-F1
#
_entry.id   AF-R5MBR6-F1
#
_cell.length_a   1.000
_cell.length_b   1.000
_cell.length_c   1.000
_cell.angle_alpha   90.00
_cell.angle_beta   90.00
_cell.angle_gamma   90.00
#
_symmetry.space_group_name_H-M   'P 1'
#
loop_
_entity.id
_entity.type
_entity.pdbx_description
1 polymer ?
#
loop_
_entity_poly.entity_id
_entity_poly.type
_entity_poly.pdbx_seq_one_letter_code
_entity_poly.pdbx_strand_id
1 'polypeptide(L)'
;MRSALKFVMALIVTILLMLAFRALVFTVYTVSGSGLEPCFINGDRVLVNRWSYGLRTGGGPYFRYTRWMSSPVERGDLVAFNCPSDSSVPFTNLPVSACYCTGVPGDTVMADGVRLIVPGRGHIVKVNDSNVRLLCYLYNRYEGHSARVVDGRLIVDGAETRCASFANDYYWFSSGRPSEPYDSRYFGFVPESHIIGRVAVLLYSVDPSLPFYECLRPGRNMQVIRKPDAPYAEQCRRQ
;
A
#
# COMPACT_ATOMS: atom_id res chain seq x y z
N MET A 1 -9.82 -48.99 -13.03
CA MET A 1 -8.66 -48.06 -13.18
C MET A 1 -9.02 -46.69 -13.79
N ARG A 2 -9.71 -46.59 -14.92
CA ARG A 2 -10.06 -45.28 -15.54
C ARG A 2 -10.92 -44.35 -14.66
N SER A 3 -11.84 -44.89 -13.87
CA SER A 3 -12.68 -44.09 -12.95
C SER A 3 -11.90 -43.54 -11.76
N ALA A 4 -10.96 -44.33 -11.21
CA ALA A 4 -10.08 -43.87 -10.14
C ALA A 4 -9.14 -42.76 -10.61
N LEU A 5 -8.60 -42.85 -11.85
CA LEU A 5 -7.76 -41.81 -12.43
C LEU A 5 -8.51 -40.48 -12.62
N LYS A 6 -9.76 -40.53 -13.09
CA LYS A 6 -10.63 -39.34 -13.21
C LYS A 6 -10.89 -38.70 -11.85
N PHE A 7 -11.12 -39.51 -10.81
CA PHE A 7 -11.34 -39.02 -9.45
C PHE A 7 -10.09 -38.34 -8.88
N VAL A 8 -8.90 -38.95 -9.05
CA VAL A 8 -7.64 -38.37 -8.60
C VAL A 8 -7.32 -37.09 -9.36
N MET A 9 -7.52 -37.04 -10.68
CA MET A 9 -7.34 -35.80 -11.45
C MET A 9 -8.29 -34.70 -11.00
N ALA A 10 -9.57 -35.01 -10.75
CA ALA A 10 -10.53 -34.02 -10.25
C ALA A 10 -10.11 -33.46 -8.87
N LEU A 11 -9.60 -34.30 -7.98
CA LEU A 11 -9.08 -33.87 -6.67
C LEU A 11 -7.87 -32.96 -6.83
N ILE A 12 -6.90 -33.33 -7.69
CA ILE A 12 -5.72 -32.52 -7.97
C ILE A 12 -6.12 -31.15 -8.54
N VAL A 13 -7.01 -31.13 -9.54
CA VAL A 13 -7.50 -29.88 -10.14
C VAL A 13 -8.20 -29.02 -9.10
N THR A 14 -9.00 -29.61 -8.22
CA THR A 14 -9.70 -28.88 -7.15
C THR A 14 -8.71 -28.26 -6.15
N ILE A 15 -7.70 -29.01 -5.73
CA ILE A 15 -6.65 -28.51 -4.82
C ILE A 15 -5.85 -27.40 -5.50
N LEU A 16 -5.45 -27.58 -6.76
CA LEU A 16 -4.74 -26.57 -7.54
C LEU A 16 -5.55 -25.29 -7.70
N LEU A 17 -6.84 -25.40 -7.99
CA LEU A 17 -7.73 -24.25 -8.12
C LEU A 17 -7.92 -23.54 -6.79
N MET A 18 -8.06 -24.28 -5.68
CA MET A 18 -8.14 -23.72 -4.33
C MET A 18 -6.85 -23.01 -3.92
N LEU A 19 -5.68 -23.60 -4.22
CA LEU A 19 -4.37 -22.98 -4.00
C LEU A 19 -4.16 -21.74 -4.87
N ALA A 20 -4.57 -21.78 -6.15
CA ALA A 20 -4.51 -20.63 -7.05
C ALA A 20 -5.43 -19.50 -6.60
N PHE A 21 -6.66 -19.82 -6.20
CA PHE A 21 -7.60 -18.85 -5.64
C PHE A 21 -7.03 -18.21 -4.37
N ARG A 22 -6.46 -19.02 -3.46
CA ARG A 22 -5.79 -18.51 -2.27
C ARG A 22 -4.60 -17.62 -2.64
N ALA A 23 -3.73 -18.04 -3.54
CA ALA A 23 -2.54 -17.27 -3.93
C ALA A 23 -2.87 -15.95 -4.64
N LEU A 24 -3.93 -15.93 -5.45
CA LEU A 24 -4.28 -14.79 -6.31
C LEU A 24 -5.24 -13.80 -5.66
N VAL A 25 -6.14 -14.26 -4.78
CA VAL A 25 -7.23 -13.41 -4.24
C VAL A 25 -6.88 -12.87 -2.86
N PHE A 26 -6.47 -13.74 -1.93
CA PHE A 26 -6.28 -13.37 -0.54
C PHE A 26 -4.91 -13.76 0.00
N THR A 27 -4.16 -12.77 0.49
CA THR A 27 -2.89 -13.03 1.16
C THR A 27 -3.01 -12.68 2.64
N VAL A 28 -2.30 -13.42 3.49
CA VAL A 28 -2.25 -13.15 4.93
C VAL A 28 -0.92 -12.46 5.24
N TYR A 29 -0.98 -11.29 5.87
CA TYR A 29 0.20 -10.59 6.35
C TYR A 29 0.18 -10.50 7.88
N THR A 30 1.37 -10.41 8.46
CA THR A 30 1.56 -10.12 9.88
C THR A 30 1.73 -8.62 10.03
N VAL A 31 0.96 -8.02 10.93
CA VAL A 31 1.20 -6.64 11.36
C VAL A 31 2.37 -6.67 12.35
N SER A 32 3.41 -5.96 11.96
CA SER A 32 4.59 -5.71 12.79
C SER A 32 4.70 -4.22 13.05
N GLY A 33 4.95 -3.82 14.29
CA GLY A 33 5.07 -2.42 14.71
C GLY A 33 3.83 -1.86 15.41
N SER A 34 3.93 -0.60 15.86
CA SER A 34 2.95 0.13 16.69
C SER A 34 2.05 1.08 15.90
N GLY A 35 2.29 1.25 14.60
CA GLY A 35 1.73 2.39 13.88
C GLY A 35 0.21 2.38 13.71
N LEU A 36 -0.41 1.21 13.76
CA LEU A 36 -1.86 1.04 13.61
C LEU A 36 -2.58 0.81 14.95
N GLU A 37 -1.87 0.91 16.07
CA GLU A 37 -2.45 0.77 17.40
C GLU A 37 -3.41 1.91 17.72
N PRO A 38 -4.51 1.67 18.47
CA PRO A 38 -4.86 0.40 19.13
C PRO A 38 -5.63 -0.58 18.22
N CYS A 39 -6.02 -0.18 17.02
CA CYS A 39 -6.84 -1.00 16.13
C CYS A 39 -6.12 -2.30 15.73
N PHE A 40 -4.84 -2.20 15.38
CA PHE A 40 -3.98 -3.34 15.08
C PHE A 40 -2.74 -3.33 15.96
N ILE A 41 -2.43 -4.49 16.53
CA ILE A 41 -1.31 -4.68 17.45
C ILE A 41 -0.32 -5.69 16.85
N ASN A 42 0.91 -5.67 17.34
CA ASN A 42 1.95 -6.60 16.93
C ASN A 42 1.47 -8.05 17.07
N GLY A 43 1.57 -8.82 15.99
CA GLY A 43 1.16 -10.22 15.91
C GLY A 43 -0.25 -10.44 15.36
N ASP A 44 -0.97 -9.36 15.03
CA ASP A 44 -2.21 -9.45 14.25
C ASP A 44 -1.93 -10.02 12.86
N ARG A 45 -2.75 -10.98 12.43
CA ARG A 45 -2.73 -11.57 11.09
C ARG A 45 -3.90 -11.01 10.31
N VAL A 46 -3.60 -10.24 9.27
CA VAL A 46 -4.61 -9.56 8.45
C VAL A 46 -4.75 -10.23 7.10
N LEU A 47 -5.98 -10.42 6.67
CA LEU A 47 -6.34 -10.90 5.35
C LEU A 47 -6.46 -9.72 4.40
N VAL A 48 -5.63 -9.71 3.36
CA VAL A 48 -5.60 -8.67 2.33
C VAL A 48 -6.24 -9.19 1.05
N ASN A 49 -7.24 -8.47 0.58
CA ASN A 49 -7.88 -8.71 -0.71
C ASN A 49 -7.09 -7.99 -1.82
N ARG A 50 -6.38 -8.80 -2.62
CA ARG A 50 -5.52 -8.33 -3.73
C ARG A 50 -6.30 -7.83 -4.93
N TRP A 51 -7.58 -8.18 -5.04
CA TRP A 51 -8.45 -7.79 -6.16
C TRP A 51 -9.18 -6.47 -5.92
N SER A 52 -9.14 -5.93 -4.70
CA SER A 52 -9.86 -4.69 -4.34
C SER A 52 -9.58 -3.52 -5.27
N TYR A 53 -8.37 -3.47 -5.84
CA TYR A 53 -7.95 -2.42 -6.76
C TYR A 53 -7.65 -2.94 -8.16
N GLY A 54 -7.98 -4.20 -8.47
CA GLY A 54 -7.67 -4.85 -9.74
C GLY A 54 -6.48 -5.81 -9.66
N LEU A 55 -6.39 -6.70 -10.65
CA LEU A 55 -5.38 -7.76 -10.68
C LEU A 55 -4.02 -7.17 -11.07
N ARG A 56 -3.10 -7.15 -10.11
CA ARG A 56 -1.69 -6.77 -10.32
C ARG A 56 -0.95 -7.85 -11.11
N THR A 57 -0.46 -7.48 -12.30
CA THR A 57 0.38 -8.33 -13.16
C THR A 57 1.63 -7.60 -13.61
N GLY A 58 2.68 -8.33 -13.97
CA GLY A 58 3.96 -7.76 -14.39
C GLY A 58 4.75 -7.14 -13.22
N GLY A 59 5.74 -6.31 -13.57
CA GLY A 59 6.66 -5.71 -12.60
C GLY A 59 7.92 -6.53 -12.32
N GLY A 60 8.14 -7.59 -13.11
CA GLY A 60 9.42 -8.29 -13.20
C GLY A 60 10.25 -7.77 -14.39
N PRO A 61 11.45 -8.31 -14.61
CA PRO A 61 12.34 -7.88 -15.69
C PRO A 61 11.76 -8.07 -17.10
N TYR A 62 10.76 -8.96 -17.27
CA TYR A 62 10.22 -9.33 -18.58
C TYR A 62 8.91 -8.63 -18.96
N PHE A 63 8.13 -8.12 -18.00
CA PHE A 63 6.81 -7.53 -18.28
C PHE A 63 6.59 -6.25 -17.48
N ARG A 64 6.14 -5.20 -18.17
CA ARG A 64 5.75 -3.93 -17.54
C ARG A 64 4.61 -4.16 -16.53
N TYR A 65 4.62 -3.39 -15.46
CA TYR A 65 3.53 -3.37 -14.50
C TYR A 65 2.21 -2.96 -15.16
N THR A 66 1.17 -3.78 -14.98
CA THR A 66 -0.20 -3.50 -15.42
C THR A 66 -1.18 -4.00 -14.38
N ARG A 67 -2.21 -3.21 -14.13
CA ARG A 67 -3.33 -3.55 -13.27
C ARG A 67 -4.60 -3.72 -14.10
N TRP A 68 -5.09 -4.95 -14.18
CA TRP A 68 -6.29 -5.28 -14.94
C TRP A 68 -7.53 -4.97 -14.10
N MET A 69 -8.56 -4.39 -14.72
CA MET A 69 -9.78 -3.96 -14.03
C MET A 69 -9.45 -3.04 -12.84
N SER A 70 -8.62 -2.03 -13.09
CA SER A 70 -8.15 -1.11 -12.06
C SER A 70 -9.31 -0.35 -11.43
N SER A 71 -9.39 -0.40 -10.10
CA SER A 71 -10.22 0.48 -9.29
C SER A 71 -9.29 1.36 -8.45
N PRO A 72 -9.53 2.68 -8.39
CA PRO A 72 -8.69 3.57 -7.58
C PRO A 72 -8.80 3.21 -6.09
N VAL A 73 -7.74 3.51 -5.35
CA VAL A 73 -7.80 3.46 -3.88
C VAL A 73 -8.65 4.62 -3.39
N GLU A 74 -9.53 4.36 -2.43
CA GLU A 74 -10.39 5.37 -1.84
C GLU A 74 -9.83 5.90 -0.51
N ARG A 75 -10.13 7.16 -0.21
CA ARG A 75 -9.85 7.74 1.11
C ARG A 75 -10.51 6.92 2.21
N GLY A 76 -9.79 6.64 3.28
CA GLY A 76 -10.23 5.84 4.43
C GLY A 76 -9.94 4.35 4.31
N ASP A 77 -9.48 3.87 3.16
CA ASP A 77 -9.16 2.45 2.99
C ASP A 77 -7.89 2.09 3.77
N LEU A 78 -7.94 0.99 4.51
CA LEU A 78 -6.74 0.38 5.09
C LEU A 78 -6.06 -0.46 4.02
N VAL A 79 -4.89 -0.02 3.57
CA VAL A 79 -4.22 -0.58 2.40
C VAL A 79 -2.91 -1.22 2.79
N ALA A 80 -2.68 -2.44 2.33
CA ALA A 80 -1.37 -3.08 2.37
C ALA A 80 -0.60 -2.72 1.10
N PHE A 81 0.65 -2.29 1.27
CA PHE A 81 1.53 -1.90 0.18
C PHE A 81 2.99 -2.22 0.52
N ASN A 82 3.78 -2.28 -0.53
CA ASN A 82 5.22 -2.43 -0.47
C ASN A 82 5.82 -1.07 -0.06
N CYS A 83 6.44 -0.98 1.12
CA CYS A 83 6.91 0.30 1.68
C CYS A 83 8.10 0.84 0.87
N PRO A 84 8.03 2.07 0.31
CA PRO A 84 9.08 2.61 -0.55
C PRO A 84 10.33 3.12 0.19
N SER A 85 10.48 2.80 1.49
CA SER A 85 11.56 3.30 2.35
C SER A 85 12.95 2.81 1.95
N ASP A 86 13.06 1.61 1.35
CA ASP A 86 14.33 1.06 0.88
C ASP A 86 14.39 1.05 -0.65
N SER A 87 15.33 1.79 -1.24
CA SER A 87 15.52 1.83 -2.69
C SER A 87 16.47 0.77 -3.24
N SER A 88 17.15 0.01 -2.38
CA SER A 88 18.20 -0.95 -2.77
C SER A 88 17.64 -2.27 -3.34
N VAL A 89 16.37 -2.57 -3.09
CA VAL A 89 15.71 -3.79 -3.53
C VAL A 89 14.59 -3.53 -4.55
N PRO A 90 14.27 -4.51 -5.42
CA PRO A 90 13.10 -4.42 -6.29
C PRO A 90 11.82 -4.24 -5.46
N PHE A 91 10.84 -3.50 -6.00
CA PHE A 91 9.62 -3.18 -5.25
C PHE A 91 8.82 -4.40 -4.80
N THR A 92 9.00 -5.57 -5.43
CA THR A 92 8.38 -6.85 -5.05
C THR A 92 8.92 -7.42 -3.74
N ASN A 93 10.11 -7.00 -3.32
CA ASN A 93 10.83 -7.53 -2.15
C ASN A 93 10.85 -6.53 -0.99
N LEU A 94 10.18 -5.39 -1.13
CA LEU A 94 10.05 -4.40 -0.07
C LEU A 94 9.23 -4.97 1.09
N PRO A 95 9.51 -4.53 2.33
CA PRO A 95 8.67 -4.88 3.47
C PRO A 95 7.24 -4.39 3.23
N VAL A 96 6.27 -5.20 3.63
CA VAL A 96 4.85 -4.86 3.52
C VAL A 96 4.42 -4.06 4.74
N SER A 97 3.84 -2.89 4.49
CA SER A 97 3.25 -2.03 5.51
C SER A 97 1.76 -1.85 5.24
N ALA A 98 1.00 -1.52 6.28
CA ALA A 98 -0.41 -1.19 6.17
C ALA A 98 -0.69 0.16 6.81
N CYS A 99 -1.40 1.03 6.10
CA CYS A 99 -1.77 2.38 6.56
C CYS A 99 -3.12 2.78 5.95
N TYR A 100 -3.75 3.79 6.53
CA TYR A 100 -4.99 4.35 6.00
C TYR A 100 -4.68 5.32 4.85
N CYS A 101 -5.37 5.16 3.73
CA CYS A 101 -5.29 6.10 2.62
C CYS A 101 -5.96 7.41 3.05
N THR A 102 -5.20 8.50 3.12
CA THR A 102 -5.72 9.82 3.51
C THR A 102 -5.67 10.81 2.36
N GLY A 103 -4.84 10.57 1.34
CA GLY A 103 -4.76 11.38 0.13
C GLY A 103 -4.82 10.55 -1.16
N VAL A 104 -5.81 10.93 -1.96
CA VAL A 104 -6.12 10.68 -3.36
C VAL A 104 -5.24 11.38 -4.41
N PRO A 105 -4.97 10.90 -5.64
CA PRO A 105 -4.54 11.82 -6.71
C PRO A 105 -5.35 13.12 -6.76
N GLY A 106 -4.66 14.26 -6.81
CA GLY A 106 -5.27 15.60 -6.85
C GLY A 106 -5.63 16.19 -5.48
N ASP A 107 -5.59 15.41 -4.42
CA ASP A 107 -5.90 15.92 -3.08
C ASP A 107 -4.80 16.79 -2.51
N THR A 108 -5.17 17.71 -1.62
CA THR A 108 -4.20 18.45 -0.79
C THR A 108 -4.10 17.79 0.59
N VAL A 109 -2.88 17.44 0.98
CA VAL A 109 -2.54 16.85 2.28
C VAL A 109 -1.59 17.79 3.06
N MET A 110 -1.63 17.69 4.38
CA MET A 110 -0.75 18.44 5.28
C MET A 110 0.34 17.50 5.82
N ALA A 111 1.60 17.86 5.63
CA ALA A 111 2.75 17.18 6.19
C ALA A 111 3.63 18.21 6.91
N ASP A 112 3.78 18.10 8.23
CA ASP A 112 4.63 18.98 9.05
C ASP A 112 4.43 20.48 8.80
N GLY A 113 3.16 20.90 8.67
CA GLY A 113 2.79 22.30 8.41
C GLY A 113 2.85 22.72 6.94
N VAL A 114 3.30 21.85 6.04
CA VAL A 114 3.41 22.08 4.60
C VAL A 114 2.19 21.49 3.87
N ARG A 115 1.62 22.27 2.95
CA ARG A 115 0.57 21.81 2.02
C ARG A 115 1.20 21.14 0.82
N LEU A 116 0.89 19.87 0.60
CA LEU A 116 1.34 19.08 -0.54
C LEU A 116 0.13 18.64 -1.36
N ILE A 117 0.24 18.72 -2.68
CA ILE A 117 -0.75 18.15 -3.60
C ILE A 117 -0.27 16.73 -3.93
N VAL A 118 -1.15 15.75 -3.79
CA VAL A 118 -0.89 14.36 -4.13
C VAL A 118 -0.85 14.24 -5.67
N PRO A 119 0.29 13.83 -6.25
CA PRO A 119 0.40 13.72 -7.70
C PRO A 119 -0.44 12.57 -8.26
N GLY A 120 -0.78 12.64 -9.55
CA GLY A 120 -1.44 11.54 -10.23
C GLY A 120 -1.56 11.73 -11.72
N ARG A 121 -2.01 10.67 -12.39
CA ARG A 121 -2.16 10.64 -13.84
C ARG A 121 -3.18 11.70 -14.28
N GLY A 122 -2.76 12.55 -15.22
CA GLY A 122 -3.62 13.61 -15.74
C GLY A 122 -3.77 14.82 -14.81
N HIS A 123 -3.10 14.84 -13.65
CA HIS A 123 -3.07 15.99 -12.75
C HIS A 123 -1.78 16.79 -12.91
N ILE A 124 -1.91 18.11 -12.94
CA ILE A 124 -0.78 19.03 -12.99
C ILE A 124 -0.49 19.55 -11.57
N VAL A 125 0.75 19.39 -11.13
CA VAL A 125 1.22 19.92 -9.84
C VAL A 125 2.18 21.07 -10.08
N LYS A 126 1.85 22.26 -9.56
CA LYS A 126 2.76 23.41 -9.61
C LYS A 126 3.99 23.15 -8.74
N VAL A 127 5.18 23.34 -9.31
CA VAL A 127 6.45 23.19 -8.60
C VAL A 127 6.68 24.41 -7.70
N ASN A 128 7.07 24.17 -6.46
CA ASN A 128 7.44 25.18 -5.48
C ASN A 128 8.52 24.63 -4.53
N ASP A 129 9.08 25.50 -3.69
CA ASP A 129 10.18 25.14 -2.79
C ASP A 129 9.82 24.00 -1.81
N SER A 130 8.54 23.88 -1.47
CA SER A 130 8.05 22.88 -0.53
C SER A 130 7.90 21.49 -1.14
N ASN A 131 7.69 21.36 -2.45
CA ASN A 131 7.46 20.07 -3.12
C ASN A 131 8.56 19.67 -4.11
N VAL A 132 9.46 20.58 -4.50
CA VAL A 132 10.45 20.36 -5.56
C VAL A 132 11.29 19.09 -5.36
N ARG A 133 11.71 18.81 -4.12
CA ARG A 133 12.50 17.61 -3.81
C ARG A 133 11.69 16.33 -3.91
N LEU A 134 10.43 16.34 -3.44
CA LEU A 134 9.52 15.20 -3.55
C LEU A 134 9.21 14.91 -5.01
N LEU A 135 8.86 15.92 -5.82
CA LEU A 135 8.57 15.72 -7.24
C LEU A 135 9.81 15.21 -8.00
N CYS A 136 11.00 15.75 -7.70
CA CYS A 136 12.26 15.25 -8.23
C CYS A 136 12.50 13.78 -7.89
N TYR A 137 12.20 13.36 -6.67
CA TYR A 137 12.31 11.96 -6.25
C TYR A 137 11.36 11.05 -7.05
N LEU A 138 10.10 11.46 -7.25
CA LEU A 138 9.13 10.68 -8.01
C LEU A 138 9.54 10.46 -9.47
N TYR A 139 10.04 11.52 -10.13
CA TYR A 139 10.50 11.42 -11.52
C TYR A 139 11.61 10.39 -11.70
N ASN A 140 12.65 10.50 -10.86
CA ASN A 140 13.79 9.59 -10.91
C ASN A 140 13.42 8.15 -10.57
N ARG A 141 12.49 7.95 -9.62
CA ARG A 141 12.22 6.63 -9.07
C ARG A 141 11.15 5.85 -9.81
N TYR A 142 10.10 6.51 -10.27
CA TYR A 142 8.86 5.85 -10.69
C TYR A 142 8.40 6.24 -12.09
N GLU A 143 8.82 7.39 -12.61
CA GLU A 143 8.37 7.87 -13.92
C GLU A 143 9.36 7.56 -15.05
N GLY A 144 10.59 7.12 -14.73
CA GLY A 144 11.59 6.76 -15.74
C GLY A 144 12.25 7.97 -16.42
N HIS A 145 12.21 9.13 -15.78
CA HIS A 145 12.83 10.37 -16.25
C HIS A 145 14.05 10.74 -15.40
N SER A 146 14.96 11.54 -15.94
CA SER A 146 16.07 12.08 -15.16
C SER A 146 15.70 13.45 -14.60
N ALA A 147 15.61 13.58 -13.28
CA ALA A 147 15.27 14.83 -12.63
C ALA A 147 16.36 15.29 -11.64
N ARG A 148 16.60 16.60 -11.59
CA ARG A 148 17.51 17.23 -10.63
C ARG A 148 16.94 18.55 -10.13
N VAL A 149 17.35 18.95 -8.94
CA VAL A 149 17.03 20.28 -8.38
C VAL A 149 18.26 21.16 -8.50
N VAL A 150 18.14 22.29 -9.20
CA VAL A 150 19.22 23.28 -9.38
C VAL A 150 18.69 24.65 -8.98
N ASP A 151 19.30 25.28 -7.98
CA ASP A 151 18.87 26.57 -7.43
C ASP A 151 17.36 26.63 -7.11
N GLY A 152 16.82 25.55 -6.52
CA GLY A 152 15.39 25.44 -6.19
C GLY A 152 14.47 25.15 -7.38
N ARG A 153 14.98 25.06 -8.61
CA ARG A 153 14.21 24.74 -9.82
C ARG A 153 14.27 23.26 -10.13
N LEU A 154 13.14 22.68 -10.50
CA LEU A 154 13.06 21.30 -11.00
C LEU A 154 13.48 21.26 -12.46
N ILE A 155 14.51 20.47 -12.77
CA ILE A 155 14.93 20.19 -14.14
C ILE A 155 14.62 18.73 -14.44
N VAL A 156 13.74 18.45 -15.41
CA VAL A 156 13.39 17.11 -15.87
C VAL A 156 13.87 16.95 -17.31
N ASP A 157 14.64 15.92 -17.59
CA ASP A 157 15.26 15.63 -18.89
C ASP A 157 15.97 16.84 -19.53
N GLY A 158 16.59 17.67 -18.69
CA GLY A 158 17.34 18.86 -19.10
C GLY A 158 16.53 20.14 -19.21
N ALA A 159 15.19 20.09 -19.10
CA ALA A 159 14.32 21.27 -19.19
C ALA A 159 13.78 21.72 -17.82
N GLU A 160 13.71 23.03 -17.59
CA GLU A 160 13.05 23.59 -16.40
C GLU A 160 11.56 23.27 -16.42
N THR A 161 11.08 22.65 -15.35
CA THR A 161 9.69 22.21 -15.19
C THR A 161 9.05 23.01 -14.07
N ARG A 162 8.11 23.90 -14.42
CA ARG A 162 7.31 24.69 -13.44
C ARG A 162 5.99 24.02 -13.08
N CYS A 163 5.54 23.11 -13.93
CA CYS A 163 4.31 22.33 -13.80
C CYS A 163 4.66 20.86 -14.05
N ALA A 164 4.63 20.05 -13.00
CA ALA A 164 4.93 18.63 -13.08
C ALA A 164 3.68 17.83 -13.45
N SER A 165 3.86 16.82 -14.30
CA SER A 165 2.86 15.84 -14.71
C SER A 165 3.41 14.42 -14.56
N PHE A 166 2.54 13.48 -14.21
CA PHE A 166 2.92 12.11 -13.87
C PHE A 166 2.12 11.10 -14.70
N ALA A 167 2.73 9.96 -15.03
CA ALA A 167 2.09 8.82 -15.68
C ALA A 167 1.48 7.85 -14.66
N ASN A 168 1.95 7.86 -13.42
CA ASN A 168 1.43 7.02 -12.34
C ASN A 168 0.51 7.81 -11.39
N ASP A 169 -0.41 7.10 -10.77
CA ASP A 169 -1.14 7.60 -9.61
C ASP A 169 -0.33 7.40 -8.32
N TYR A 170 -0.42 8.37 -7.43
CA TYR A 170 0.23 8.35 -6.13
C TYR A 170 -0.78 8.54 -5.01
N TYR A 171 -0.41 8.04 -3.83
CA TYR A 171 -1.27 8.03 -2.66
C TYR A 171 -0.50 8.53 -1.44
N TRP A 172 -1.24 9.18 -0.54
CA TRP A 172 -0.75 9.58 0.77
C TRP A 172 -1.36 8.68 1.84
N PHE A 173 -0.49 8.00 2.58
CA PHE A 173 -0.87 7.06 3.61
C PHE A 173 -0.50 7.61 4.99
N SER A 174 -1.43 7.48 5.94
CA SER A 174 -1.15 7.79 7.33
C SER A 174 -1.37 6.58 8.22
N SER A 175 -0.48 6.41 9.18
CA SER A 175 -0.66 5.51 10.32
C SER A 175 -1.85 5.97 11.18
N GLY A 176 -2.17 7.26 11.09
CA GLY A 176 -3.26 7.91 11.81
C GLY A 176 -2.89 8.32 13.25
N ARG A 177 -1.66 8.02 13.69
CA ARG A 177 -1.06 8.56 14.90
C ARG A 177 -0.05 9.66 14.53
N PRO A 178 -0.22 10.90 15.02
CA PRO A 178 0.74 11.97 14.75
C PRO A 178 2.16 11.66 15.22
N SER A 179 2.31 10.89 16.30
CA SER A 179 3.62 10.53 16.87
C SER A 179 4.31 9.35 16.16
N GLU A 180 3.61 8.60 15.32
CA GLU A 180 4.20 7.46 14.63
C GLU A 180 4.81 7.93 13.30
N PRO A 181 6.15 7.85 13.12
CA PRO A 181 6.79 8.36 11.93
C PRO A 181 6.64 7.44 10.71
N TYR A 182 6.26 6.17 10.87
CA TYR A 182 6.30 5.18 9.78
C TYR A 182 5.08 5.26 8.83
N ASP A 183 4.87 6.41 8.21
CA ASP A 183 3.86 6.67 7.18
C ASP A 183 4.39 7.59 6.05
N SER A 184 3.51 8.12 5.19
CA SER A 184 3.93 8.98 4.06
C SER A 184 4.70 10.25 4.48
N ARG A 185 4.65 10.67 5.75
CA ARG A 185 5.52 11.75 6.24
C ARG A 185 7.00 11.35 6.21
N TYR A 186 7.31 10.07 6.35
CA TYR A 186 8.68 9.54 6.34
C TYR A 186 9.13 9.07 4.96
N PHE A 187 8.31 8.28 4.26
CA PHE A 187 8.70 7.71 2.96
C PHE A 187 8.10 8.43 1.74
N GLY A 188 7.29 9.47 1.95
CA GLY A 188 6.68 10.26 0.87
C GLY A 188 5.48 9.59 0.20
N PHE A 189 5.26 9.95 -1.07
CA PHE A 189 4.15 9.45 -1.86
C PHE A 189 4.37 8.00 -2.28
N VAL A 190 3.32 7.18 -2.16
CA VAL A 190 3.36 5.77 -2.57
C VAL A 190 2.75 5.61 -3.95
N PRO A 191 3.48 5.11 -4.95
CA PRO A 191 2.92 4.91 -6.29
C PRO A 191 1.95 3.73 -6.31
N GLU A 192 1.01 3.76 -7.26
CA GLU A 192 0.03 2.70 -7.48
C GLU A 192 0.66 1.29 -7.60
N SER A 193 1.84 1.21 -8.21
CA SER A 193 2.58 -0.05 -8.41
C SER A 193 2.96 -0.77 -7.12
N HIS A 194 3.02 -0.05 -6.00
CA HIS A 194 3.39 -0.60 -4.69
C HIS A 194 2.17 -1.10 -3.92
N ILE A 195 0.96 -0.72 -4.32
CA ILE A 195 -0.28 -1.16 -3.68
C ILE A 195 -0.48 -2.67 -3.92
N ILE A 196 -0.69 -3.42 -2.83
CA ILE A 196 -0.96 -4.87 -2.88
C ILE A 196 -2.46 -5.12 -2.87
N GLY A 197 -3.19 -4.47 -1.97
CA GLY A 197 -4.61 -4.71 -1.79
C GLY A 197 -5.17 -4.08 -0.52
N ARG A 198 -6.49 -4.19 -0.34
CA ARG A 198 -7.19 -3.68 0.83
C ARG A 198 -7.15 -4.72 1.96
N VAL A 199 -6.85 -4.27 3.18
CA VAL A 199 -7.01 -5.10 4.38
C VAL A 199 -8.50 -5.26 4.66
N ALA A 200 -8.99 -6.50 4.63
CA ALA A 200 -10.41 -6.81 4.72
C ALA A 200 -10.81 -7.38 6.09
N VAL A 201 -9.96 -8.21 6.69
CA VAL A 201 -10.29 -8.95 7.92
C VAL A 201 -9.06 -9.05 8.82
N LEU A 202 -9.23 -8.77 10.11
CA LEU A 202 -8.32 -9.27 11.15
C LEU A 202 -8.66 -10.74 11.40
N LEU A 203 -7.84 -11.65 10.87
CA LEU A 203 -8.14 -13.08 10.86
C LEU A 203 -7.99 -13.67 12.26
N TYR A 204 -6.82 -13.46 12.88
CA TYR A 204 -6.53 -13.83 14.26
C TYR A 204 -5.33 -13.01 14.76
N SER A 205 -5.15 -12.96 16.07
CA SER A 205 -4.04 -12.27 16.71
C SER A 205 -3.25 -13.24 17.56
N VAL A 206 -1.92 -13.17 17.46
CA VAL A 206 -1.01 -13.93 18.32
C VAL A 206 -0.11 -12.98 19.11
N ASP A 207 0.20 -13.37 20.34
CA ASP A 207 1.24 -12.75 21.13
C ASP A 207 2.58 -13.45 20.83
N PRO A 208 3.52 -12.77 20.15
CA PRO A 208 4.80 -13.37 19.80
C PRO A 208 5.70 -13.64 21.01
N SER A 209 5.39 -13.12 22.20
CA SER A 209 6.16 -13.36 23.43
C SER A 209 5.76 -14.66 24.16
N LEU A 210 4.61 -15.23 23.82
CA LEU A 210 4.06 -16.43 24.45
C LEU A 210 4.34 -17.69 23.62
N PRO A 211 4.38 -18.87 24.25
CA PRO A 211 4.49 -20.13 23.52
C PRO A 211 3.25 -20.38 22.66
N PHE A 212 3.39 -21.19 21.61
CA PHE A 212 2.36 -21.37 20.57
C PHE A 212 0.98 -21.81 21.08
N TYR A 213 0.91 -22.46 22.25
CA TYR A 213 -0.32 -22.95 22.86
C TYR A 213 -1.07 -21.90 23.70
N GLU A 214 -0.42 -20.78 24.04
CA GLU A 214 -1.00 -19.66 24.79
C GLU A 214 -0.99 -18.35 24.00
N CYS A 215 -0.36 -18.32 22.82
CA CYS A 215 -0.17 -17.08 22.09
C CYS A 215 -1.46 -16.51 21.49
N LEU A 216 -2.54 -17.27 21.35
CA LEU A 216 -3.76 -16.75 20.74
C LEU A 216 -4.43 -15.70 21.64
N ARG A 217 -4.67 -14.49 21.13
CA ARG A 217 -5.39 -13.45 21.88
C ARG A 217 -6.91 -13.63 21.72
N PRO A 218 -7.66 -13.97 22.79
CA PRO A 218 -9.11 -14.16 22.69
C PRO A 218 -9.82 -12.86 22.31
N GLY A 219 -10.90 -12.96 21.51
CA GLY A 219 -11.70 -11.80 21.09
C GLY A 219 -11.10 -10.97 19.95
N ARG A 220 -9.87 -11.27 19.50
CA ARG A 220 -9.19 -10.62 18.36
C ARG A 220 -9.10 -11.53 17.14
N ASN A 221 -10.23 -12.10 16.74
CA ASN A 221 -10.34 -13.03 15.62
C ASN A 221 -11.56 -12.71 14.74
N MET A 222 -11.43 -12.94 13.44
CA MET A 222 -12.49 -12.78 12.43
C MET A 222 -13.21 -11.42 12.44
N GLN A 223 -12.49 -10.32 12.70
CA GLN A 223 -13.08 -8.98 12.69
C GLN A 223 -13.04 -8.39 11.29
N VAL A 224 -14.20 -8.05 10.73
CA VAL A 224 -14.31 -7.41 9.42
C VAL A 224 -13.90 -5.94 9.54
N ILE A 225 -12.91 -5.54 8.73
CA ILE A 225 -12.40 -4.18 8.70
C ILE A 225 -13.27 -3.34 7.78
N ARG A 226 -14.14 -2.55 8.39
CA ARG A 226 -14.97 -1.59 7.67
C ARG A 226 -14.19 -0.32 7.38
N LYS A 227 -14.57 0.34 6.28
CA LYS A 227 -14.13 1.69 6.01
C LYS A 227 -14.62 2.57 7.17
N PRO A 228 -13.76 3.41 7.76
CA PRO A 228 -14.16 4.23 8.88
C PRO A 228 -15.13 5.32 8.42
N ASP A 229 -16.21 5.53 9.18
CA ASP A 229 -17.24 6.56 8.90
C ASP A 229 -16.72 7.99 9.17
N ALA A 230 -15.61 8.13 9.88
CA ALA A 230 -14.97 9.39 10.28
C ALA A 230 -13.44 9.30 10.09
N PRO A 231 -12.73 10.45 9.97
CA PRO A 231 -11.27 10.46 9.91
C PRO A 231 -10.66 9.72 11.10
N TYR A 232 -9.61 8.92 10.86
CA TYR A 232 -9.00 8.03 11.86
C TYR A 232 -8.69 8.68 13.23
N ALA A 233 -8.32 9.97 13.24
CA ALA A 233 -8.05 10.75 14.45
C ALA A 233 -9.25 10.90 15.41
N GLU A 234 -10.48 10.63 14.97
CA GLU A 234 -11.68 10.65 15.81
C GLU A 234 -12.06 9.26 16.37
N GLN A 235 -11.66 8.18 15.71
CA GLN A 235 -12.00 6.82 16.16
C GLN A 235 -11.16 6.36 17.35
N CYS A 236 -9.86 6.70 17.39
CA CYS A 236 -9.00 6.35 18.53
C CYS A 236 -9.36 7.11 19.82
N ARG A 237 -10.18 8.17 19.75
CA ARG A 237 -10.66 8.92 20.93
C ARG A 237 -11.94 8.35 21.54
N ARG A 238 -12.62 7.42 20.87
CA ARG A 238 -13.92 6.87 21.30
C ARG A 238 -13.84 5.45 21.90
N GLN A 239 -12.64 4.87 21.99
CA GLN A 239 -12.37 3.61 22.70
C GLN A 239 -11.54 3.91 23.94
#